data_AF-A0A0N1CCF6-F1
#
_entry.id   AF-A0A0N1CCF6-F1
#
_cell.length_a   1.000
_cell.length_b   1.000
_cell.length_c   1.000
_cell.angle_alpha   90.00
_cell.angle_beta   90.00
_cell.angle_gamma   90.00
#
_symmetry.space_group_name_H-M   'P 1'
#
loop_
_entity.id
_entity.type
_entity.pdbx_description
1 polymer ?
#
loop_
_entity_poly.entity_id
_entity_poly.type
_entity_poly.pdbx_seq_one_letter_code
_entity_poly.pdbx_strand_id
1 'polypeptide(L)' 'MPPERDDDPPQQMPAPLDAREAERLALIAQVRRGVHSKRQRQLVQQIAALTLAILKGTGR' A
#
# COMPACT_ATOMS: atom_id res chain seq x y z
N MET A 1 -41.86 12.61 9.19
CA MET A 1 -40.52 12.16 9.65
C MET A 1 -39.48 12.96 8.88
N PRO A 2 -38.37 13.41 9.49
CA PRO A 2 -37.31 14.06 8.74
C PRO A 2 -36.54 13.01 7.90
N PRO A 3 -35.99 13.40 6.74
CA PRO A 3 -35.22 12.49 5.89
C PRO A 3 -33.90 12.09 6.55
N GLU A 4 -33.60 10.80 6.50
CA GLU A 4 -32.30 10.23 6.86
C GLU A 4 -31.24 10.91 5.98
N ARG A 5 -30.34 11.69 6.59
CA ARG A 5 -29.12 12.09 5.91
C ARG A 5 -28.29 10.81 5.80
N ASP A 6 -28.18 10.26 4.60
CA ASP A 6 -27.06 9.39 4.23
C ASP A 6 -25.78 10.21 4.39
N ASP A 7 -25.27 10.27 5.63
CA ASP A 7 -23.89 10.60 5.92
C ASP A 7 -23.04 9.43 5.39
N ASP A 8 -22.95 9.31 4.06
CA ASP A 8 -21.88 8.54 3.44
C ASP A 8 -20.57 9.09 4.00
N PRO A 9 -19.78 8.29 4.74
CA PRO A 9 -18.54 8.79 5.31
C PRO A 9 -17.67 9.28 4.14
N PRO A 10 -17.04 10.47 4.25
CA PRO A 10 -16.21 10.99 3.17
C PRO A 10 -15.18 9.92 2.81
N GLN A 11 -15.11 9.57 1.52
CA GLN A 11 -14.07 8.69 1.01
C GLN A 11 -12.72 9.34 1.36
N GLN A 12 -12.13 8.89 2.46
CA GLN A 12 -10.84 9.35 2.91
C GLN A 12 -9.86 8.95 1.81
N MET A 13 -9.43 9.94 1.02
CA MET A 13 -8.31 9.75 0.11
C MET A 13 -7.17 9.18 0.95
N PRO A 14 -6.62 8.01 0.60
CA PRO A 14 -5.54 7.40 1.38
C PRO A 14 -4.44 8.46 1.56
N ALA A 15 -4.05 8.71 2.81
CA ALA A 15 -2.94 9.61 3.09
C ALA A 15 -1.70 9.16 2.30
N PRO A 16 -0.69 10.01 2.07
CA PRO A 16 0.49 9.62 1.29
C PRO A 16 1.22 8.38 1.82
N LEU A 17 1.07 8.09 3.12
CA LEU A 17 1.50 6.84 3.75
C LEU A 17 0.65 5.64 3.31
N ASP A 18 -0.67 5.79 3.31
CA ASP A 18 -1.63 4.78 2.86
C ASP A 18 -1.44 4.42 1.37
N ALA A 19 -1.06 5.39 0.52
CA ALA A 19 -0.78 5.13 -0.89
C ALA A 19 0.46 4.22 -1.07
N ARG A 20 1.55 4.47 -0.33
CA ARG A 20 2.76 3.63 -0.37
C ARG A 20 2.52 2.26 0.25
N GLU A 21 1.69 2.19 1.27
CA GLU A 21 1.30 0.94 1.90
C GLU A 21 0.41 0.09 0.98
N ALA A 22 -0.54 0.70 0.29
CA ALA A 22 -1.37 0.05 -0.72
C ALA A 22 -0.51 -0.51 -1.88
N GLU A 23 0.46 0.27 -2.35
CA GLU A 23 1.41 -0.18 -3.38
C GLU A 23 2.26 -1.36 -2.89
N ARG A 24 2.77 -1.30 -1.66
CA ARG A 24 3.53 -2.39 -1.03
C ARG A 24 2.71 -3.67 -0.99
N LEU A 25 1.45 -3.60 -0.57
CA LEU A 25 0.54 -4.75 -0.50
C LEU A 25 0.25 -5.33 -1.89
N ALA A 26 0.03 -4.48 -2.89
CA ALA A 26 -0.21 -4.91 -4.27
C ALA A 26 1.01 -5.65 -4.86
N LEU A 27 2.23 -5.22 -4.54
CA LEU A 27 3.44 -5.91 -4.95
C LEU A 27 3.63 -7.24 -4.22
N ILE A 28 3.35 -7.30 -2.92
CA ILE A 28 3.39 -8.55 -2.12
C ILE A 28 2.45 -9.60 -2.73
N ALA A 29 1.24 -9.19 -3.12
CA ALA A 29 0.27 -10.09 -3.75
C ALA A 29 0.77 -10.71 -5.07
N GLN A 30 1.71 -10.06 -5.76
CA GLN A 30 2.31 -10.59 -6.99
C GLN A 30 3.47 -11.58 -6.73
N VAL A 31 4.02 -11.61 -5.50
CA VAL A 31 5.11 -12.51 -5.14
C VAL A 31 4.55 -13.91 -4.86
N ARG A 32 4.76 -14.83 -5.81
CA ARG A 32 4.50 -16.26 -5.61
C ARG A 32 5.55 -16.89 -4.69
N ARG A 33 5.25 -18.08 -4.15
CA ARG A 33 6.16 -18.87 -3.30
C ARG A 33 7.51 -19.07 -4.02
N GLY A 34 8.59 -18.64 -3.36
CA GLY A 34 9.96 -18.73 -3.89
C GLY A 34 10.31 -17.66 -4.94
N VAL A 35 11.56 -17.21 -4.93
CA VAL A 35 12.06 -16.14 -5.80
C VAL A 35 12.99 -16.76 -6.85
N HIS A 36 12.41 -17.24 -7.95
CA HIS A 36 13.14 -18.02 -8.96
C HIS A 36 13.37 -17.24 -10.27
N SER A 37 12.64 -16.15 -10.49
CA SER A 37 12.74 -15.32 -11.70
C SER A 37 13.35 -13.95 -11.43
N LYS A 38 13.89 -13.32 -12.49
CA LYS A 38 14.34 -11.92 -12.45
C LYS A 38 13.20 -10.98 -12.03
N ARG A 39 11.99 -11.23 -12.53
CA ARG A 39 10.78 -10.45 -12.17
C ARG A 39 10.48 -10.55 -10.67
N GLN A 40 10.49 -11.74 -10.08
CA GLN A 40 10.25 -11.88 -8.65
C GLN A 40 11.33 -11.20 -7.80
N ARG A 41 12.60 -11.27 -8.23
CA ARG A 41 13.69 -10.52 -7.57
C ARG A 41 13.43 -9.02 -7.60
N GLN A 42 12.98 -8.49 -8.74
CA GLN A 42 12.63 -7.07 -8.88
C GLN A 42 11.43 -6.68 -7.99
N LEU A 43 10.39 -7.52 -7.91
CA LEU A 43 9.26 -7.28 -7.02
C LEU A 43 9.71 -7.18 -5.55
N VAL A 44 10.56 -8.11 -5.09
CA VAL A 44 11.10 -8.09 -3.73
C VAL A 44 11.94 -6.84 -3.47
N GLN A 45 12.77 -6.42 -4.43
CA GLN A 45 13.55 -5.18 -4.32
C GLN A 45 12.65 -3.93 -4.22
N GLN A 46 11.57 -3.86 -5.00
CA GLN A 46 10.62 -2.76 -4.95
C GLN A 46 9.86 -2.72 -3.61
N ILE A 47 9.43 -3.88 -3.10
CA ILE A 47 8.80 -4.00 -1.78
C ILE A 47 9.76 -3.48 -0.69
N ALA A 48 11.04 -3.87 -0.74
CA ALA A 48 12.03 -3.41 0.23
C ALA A 48 12.23 -1.89 0.19
N ALA A 49 12.30 -1.30 -1.01
CA ALA A 49 12.44 0.15 -1.19
C ALA A 49 11.23 0.91 -0.62
N LEU A 50 10.00 0.43 -0.88
CA LEU A 50 8.78 1.01 -0.33
C LEU A 50 8.72 0.91 1.19
N THR A 51 9.09 -0.23 1.76
CA THR A 51 9.17 -0.42 3.22
C THR A 51 10.13 0.59 3.85
N LEU A 52 11.32 0.78 3.28
CA LEU A 52 12.27 1.78 3.78
C LEU A 52 11.76 3.21 3.66
N ALA A 53 11.08 3.54 2.55
CA ALA A 53 10.48 4.86 2.36
C ALA A 53 9.37 5.16 3.37
N ILE A 54 8.55 4.15 3.72
CA ILE A 54 7.52 4.25 4.76
C ILE A 54 8.19 4.50 6.11
N LEU A 55 9.12 3.63 6.53
CA LEU A 55 9.81 3.77 7.83
C LEU A 55 10.52 5.12 7.98
N LYS A 56 11.12 5.64 6.92
CA LYS A 56 11.77 6.97 6.93
C LYS A 56 10.76 8.13 7.00
N GLY A 57 9.55 7.94 6.49
CA GLY A 57 8.46 8.93 6.53
C GLY A 57 7.64 8.94 7.81
N THR A 58 7.56 7.80 8.52
CA THR A 58 6.80 7.64 9.78
C THR A 58 7.53 8.21 11.01
N GLY A 59 8.84 8.46 10.93
CA GLY A 59 9.66 8.97 12.03
C GLY A 59 9.79 10.49 12.12
N ARG A 60 8.84 11.27 11.58
CA ARG A 60 8.89 12.74 11.57
C ARG A 60 7.79 13.36 12.42
#